data_AF-T0ZYI6-F1
#
_entry.id   AF-T0ZYI6-F1
#
_cell.length_a   1.000
_cell.length_b   1.000
_cell.length_c   1.000
_cell.angle_alpha   90.00
_cell.angle_beta   90.00
_cell.angle_gamma   90.00
#
_symmetry.space_group_name_H-M   'P 1'
#
loop_
_entity.id
_entity.type
_entity.pdbx_description
1 polymer ?
#
loop_
_entity_poly.entity_id
_entity_poly.type
_entity_poly.pdbx_seq_one_letter_code
_entity_poly.pdbx_strand_id
1 'polypeptide(L)'
;MLVKRKARFSWKPEVSTKALLNAEPEFIKAEDLEVGDFIVYVAPTSSKDNQEFDEAALKILGLYLAEGSVTSNKALRGIKSISFSFGKSKKEKKLAIGLNSLIHKKGWKSSIFKSKGGYYTVSSYAKGLISLCEDNCGKGARSKLLSSKVMELPPERQKVLLDAYWDGDGSVYIRNGKRLMRASTASRLLAYQLQEVLARNGIFANLNVRPGSEDIILGRKIKRGDQYIIEYTEERGMGEVRRKGNQFLVPIKQIKRHSFNGLVYNFSVEKDESYLVKGFAVHNCTAPIYISSSLHSAVVELIAHKDAHIRYVTIQNWSKNVYNLVTQRAFAYENAYVEWIDGNIGSKINMKYPSVYLKGEGAKGEILSIAVAGDKQVQDSGGKVLHLASNTTSKIISKSVSKGTGITTYRGLVYVGKDAANVKSAVRCDALLLDEISKTNTYPYMELHREDAHITHEATVGKIGEEELFYLMSRGLSEEEAMTTIVLGFIDPLAKALPLEYSIELKRLIKLDTSNSIG
;
A
#
# COMPACT_ATOMS: atom_id res chain seq x y z
N MET A 1 41.85 9.02 8.41
CA MET A 1 42.56 8.25 7.36
C MET A 1 41.59 7.27 6.71
N LEU A 2 41.32 7.45 5.41
CA LEU A 2 40.51 6.52 4.62
C LEU A 2 41.29 5.19 4.46
N VAL A 3 40.64 4.07 4.78
CA VAL A 3 41.26 2.75 4.75
C VAL A 3 41.44 2.31 3.29
N LYS A 4 42.67 2.02 2.89
CA LYS A 4 43.02 1.55 1.55
C LYS A 4 42.43 0.16 1.29
N ARG A 5 41.41 0.04 0.43
CA ARG A 5 41.22 -1.14 -0.42
C ARG A 5 41.38 -0.73 -1.89
N LYS A 6 41.80 -1.68 -2.73
CA LYS A 6 41.90 -1.49 -4.18
C LYS A 6 40.56 -1.02 -4.74
N ALA A 7 40.58 0.06 -5.52
CA ALA A 7 39.46 0.44 -6.36
C ALA A 7 38.99 -0.77 -7.17
N ARG A 8 37.70 -1.10 -7.09
CA ARG A 8 37.08 -2.08 -7.97
C ARG A 8 36.19 -1.30 -8.93
N PHE A 9 36.51 -1.30 -10.23
CA PHE A 9 35.74 -0.60 -11.27
C PHE A 9 35.73 0.94 -11.12
N SER A 10 34.62 1.58 -11.51
CA SER A 10 34.39 3.03 -11.62
C SER A 10 33.88 3.69 -10.33
N TRP A 11 34.45 3.36 -9.16
CA TRP A 11 33.97 3.85 -7.85
C TRP A 11 34.82 5.00 -7.29
N LYS A 12 34.17 5.97 -6.62
CA LYS A 12 34.82 6.98 -5.75
C LYS A 12 35.53 6.28 -4.54
N PRO A 13 36.51 6.92 -3.86
CA PRO A 13 37.24 6.32 -2.73
C PRO A 13 36.33 5.75 -1.64
N GLU A 14 36.67 4.59 -1.07
CA GLU A 14 35.84 3.87 -0.09
C GLU A 14 35.69 4.66 1.22
N VAL A 15 34.45 4.95 1.63
CA VAL A 15 34.13 5.58 2.92
C VAL A 15 34.50 4.62 4.05
N SER A 16 35.16 5.14 5.09
CA SER A 16 35.51 4.34 6.28
C SER A 16 34.25 3.74 6.89
N THR A 17 34.16 2.40 6.95
CA THR A 17 33.00 1.72 7.56
C THR A 17 32.76 2.16 9.00
N LYS A 18 33.84 2.37 9.77
CA LYS A 18 33.73 2.85 11.15
C LYS A 18 33.14 4.26 11.21
N ALA A 19 33.58 5.15 10.31
CA ALA A 19 33.03 6.50 10.23
C ALA A 19 31.56 6.47 9.78
N LEU A 20 31.22 5.65 8.78
CA LEU A 20 29.86 5.53 8.27
C LEU A 20 28.89 4.96 9.31
N LEU A 21 29.31 3.95 10.10
CA LEU A 21 28.47 3.40 11.16
C LEU A 21 28.30 4.34 12.37
N ASN A 22 29.24 5.27 12.56
CA ASN A 22 29.19 6.29 13.60
C ASN A 22 28.51 7.59 13.14
N ALA A 23 28.23 7.73 11.84
CA ALA A 23 27.51 8.88 11.30
C ALA A 23 26.02 8.78 11.65
N GLU A 24 25.39 9.93 11.87
CA GLU A 24 23.94 10.04 11.99
C GLU A 24 23.35 10.40 10.62
N PRO A 25 22.26 9.73 10.17
CA PRO A 25 21.62 10.06 8.91
C PRO A 25 20.94 11.42 8.96
N GLU A 26 20.97 12.15 7.85
CA GLU A 26 20.28 13.43 7.69
C GLU A 26 19.38 13.36 6.44
N PHE A 27 18.30 14.14 6.43
CA PHE A 27 17.47 14.30 5.24
C PHE A 27 18.11 15.30 4.28
N ILE A 28 18.43 14.82 3.08
CA ILE A 28 19.01 15.59 1.99
C ILE A 28 17.98 15.68 0.88
N LYS A 29 17.86 16.84 0.21
CA LYS A 29 16.96 16.97 -0.94
C LYS A 29 17.39 16.00 -2.04
N ALA A 30 16.41 15.40 -2.71
CA ALA A 30 16.69 14.44 -3.77
C ALA A 30 17.54 15.02 -4.93
N GLU A 31 17.49 16.34 -5.15
CA GLU A 31 18.29 17.04 -6.17
C GLU A 31 19.77 17.17 -5.81
N ASP A 32 20.09 17.15 -4.51
CA ASP A 32 21.43 17.32 -3.95
C ASP A 32 22.17 15.99 -3.75
N LEU A 33 21.50 14.86 -3.96
CA LEU A 33 22.10 13.53 -3.84
C LEU A 33 23.17 13.31 -4.93
N GLU A 34 24.29 12.73 -4.52
CA GLU A 34 25.39 12.35 -5.41
C GLU A 34 25.62 10.84 -5.49
N VAL A 35 26.20 10.40 -6.62
CA VAL A 35 26.75 9.04 -6.71
C VAL A 35 27.88 8.89 -5.68
N GLY A 36 27.74 7.87 -4.82
CA GLY A 36 28.63 7.61 -3.69
C GLY A 36 27.99 7.88 -2.32
N ASP A 37 26.92 8.66 -2.25
CA ASP A 37 26.16 8.86 -1.02
C ASP A 37 25.48 7.56 -0.57
N PHE A 38 25.09 7.50 0.70
CA PHE A 38 24.39 6.37 1.27
C PHE A 38 22.97 6.75 1.66
N ILE A 39 22.00 5.99 1.16
CA ILE A 39 20.59 6.11 1.54
C ILE A 39 20.24 5.05 2.58
N VAL A 40 19.36 5.41 3.52
CA VAL A 40 18.97 4.53 4.63
C VAL A 40 17.76 3.69 4.24
N TYR A 41 17.96 2.38 4.24
CA TYR A 41 16.88 1.41 4.20
C TYR A 41 16.59 0.92 5.62
N VAL A 42 15.34 1.00 6.06
CA VAL A 42 14.92 0.65 7.42
C VAL A 42 14.13 -0.65 7.38
N ALA A 43 14.59 -1.68 8.12
CA ALA A 43 13.79 -2.88 8.35
C ALA A 43 12.74 -2.58 9.44
N PRO A 44 11.42 -2.72 9.15
CA PRO A 44 10.38 -2.48 10.13
C PRO A 44 10.51 -3.45 11.31
N THR A 45 10.38 -2.95 12.54
CA THR A 45 10.54 -3.75 13.77
C THR A 45 9.23 -4.19 14.39
N SER A 46 8.10 -3.59 14.01
CA SER A 46 6.79 -3.96 14.54
C SER A 46 6.45 -5.41 14.22
N SER A 47 6.03 -6.17 15.23
CA SER A 47 5.56 -7.54 15.06
C SER A 47 4.35 -7.83 15.94
N LYS A 48 3.36 -8.52 15.38
CA LYS A 48 2.21 -9.08 16.10
C LYS A 48 2.20 -10.58 15.82
N ASP A 49 2.31 -11.37 16.88
CA ASP A 49 2.23 -12.82 16.72
C ASP A 49 0.79 -13.25 16.46
N ASN A 50 0.62 -14.29 15.64
CA ASN A 50 -0.69 -14.83 15.32
C ASN A 50 -0.63 -16.37 15.27
N GLN A 51 -1.40 -17.00 16.16
CA GLN A 51 -1.41 -18.46 16.32
C GLN A 51 -2.03 -19.19 15.12
N GLU A 52 -2.80 -18.51 14.27
CA GLU A 52 -3.37 -19.03 13.02
C GLU A 52 -2.28 -19.62 12.10
N PHE A 53 -1.08 -19.02 12.10
CA PHE A 53 0.02 -19.33 11.18
C PHE A 53 1.06 -20.30 11.75
N ASP A 54 0.64 -21.46 12.25
CA ASP A 54 1.59 -22.50 12.67
C ASP A 54 2.64 -22.83 11.59
N GLU A 55 3.72 -23.52 11.98
CA GLU A 55 4.84 -23.82 11.08
C GLU A 55 4.40 -24.54 9.79
N ALA A 56 3.40 -25.42 9.90
CA ALA A 56 2.83 -26.12 8.76
C ALA A 56 2.09 -25.16 7.80
N ALA A 57 1.26 -24.24 8.32
CA ALA A 57 0.61 -23.22 7.53
C ALA A 57 1.64 -22.32 6.81
N LEU A 58 2.68 -21.87 7.51
CA LEU A 58 3.73 -21.02 6.93
C LEU A 58 4.49 -21.72 5.80
N LYS A 59 4.83 -23.00 5.97
CA LYS A 59 5.45 -23.82 4.91
C LYS A 59 4.53 -23.98 3.70
N ILE A 60 3.23 -24.22 3.92
CA ILE A 60 2.23 -24.29 2.85
C ILE A 60 2.15 -22.96 2.10
N LEU A 61 2.10 -21.82 2.81
CA LEU A 61 2.06 -20.49 2.20
C LEU A 61 3.32 -20.19 1.38
N GLY A 62 4.52 -20.52 1.89
CA GLY A 62 5.77 -20.34 1.15
C GLY A 62 5.80 -21.15 -0.15
N LEU A 63 5.41 -22.44 -0.10
CA LEU A 63 5.30 -23.28 -1.28
C LEU A 63 4.16 -22.85 -2.22
N TYR A 64 3.09 -22.26 -1.69
CA TYR A 64 2.03 -21.69 -2.51
C TYR A 64 2.53 -20.48 -3.29
N LEU A 65 3.31 -19.61 -2.64
CA LEU A 65 3.90 -18.45 -3.27
C LEU A 65 4.87 -18.80 -4.39
N ALA A 66 5.60 -19.91 -4.24
CA ALA A 66 6.43 -20.46 -5.30
C ALA A 66 5.58 -21.16 -6.37
N GLU A 67 5.06 -22.34 -6.04
CA GLU A 67 4.56 -23.31 -7.02
C GLU A 67 3.03 -23.44 -7.05
N GLY A 68 2.33 -22.73 -6.17
CA GLY A 68 0.89 -22.80 -6.02
C GLY A 68 0.10 -21.93 -6.97
N SER A 69 -1.09 -22.41 -7.34
CA SER A 69 -2.12 -21.68 -8.06
C SER A 69 -3.51 -22.15 -7.66
N VAL A 70 -4.45 -21.21 -7.52
CA VAL A 70 -5.88 -21.50 -7.39
C VAL A 70 -6.58 -21.25 -8.73
N THR A 71 -7.42 -22.19 -9.13
CA THR A 71 -8.21 -22.11 -10.35
C THR A 71 -9.69 -22.33 -10.04
N SER A 72 -10.57 -21.69 -10.79
CA SER A 72 -12.02 -21.91 -10.71
C SER A 72 -12.49 -22.64 -11.96
N ASN A 73 -13.17 -23.76 -11.78
CA ASN A 73 -13.69 -24.54 -12.88
C ASN A 73 -15.10 -24.07 -13.25
N LYS A 74 -15.23 -23.41 -14.41
CA LYS A 74 -16.50 -22.92 -14.93
C LYS A 74 -17.51 -24.04 -15.21
N ALA A 75 -17.04 -25.22 -15.64
CA ALA A 75 -17.91 -26.36 -15.91
C ALA A 75 -18.48 -26.99 -14.62
N LEU A 76 -17.77 -26.85 -13.50
CA LEU A 76 -18.21 -27.33 -12.19
C LEU A 76 -18.78 -26.19 -11.34
N ARG A 77 -19.63 -25.33 -11.92
CA ARG A 77 -20.32 -24.24 -11.22
C ARG A 77 -19.40 -23.32 -10.40
N GLY A 78 -18.16 -23.12 -10.86
CA GLY A 78 -17.19 -22.23 -10.21
C GLY A 78 -16.43 -22.84 -9.03
N ILE A 79 -16.54 -24.15 -8.78
CA ILE A 79 -15.75 -24.85 -7.75
C ILE A 79 -14.27 -24.53 -7.93
N LYS A 80 -13.65 -24.08 -6.83
CA LYS A 80 -12.22 -23.78 -6.78
C LYS A 80 -11.41 -25.03 -6.46
N SER A 81 -10.25 -25.13 -7.09
CA SER A 81 -9.20 -26.10 -6.74
C SER A 81 -7.88 -25.38 -6.57
N ILE A 82 -7.05 -25.91 -5.66
CA ILE A 82 -5.66 -25.49 -5.49
C ILE A 82 -4.74 -26.58 -6.01
N SER A 83 -3.71 -26.17 -6.74
CA SER A 83 -2.69 -27.05 -7.29
C SER A 83 -1.30 -26.46 -7.08
N PHE A 84 -0.34 -27.32 -6.77
CA PHE A 84 1.08 -26.99 -6.63
C PHE A 84 1.86 -27.82 -7.64
N SER A 85 2.68 -27.19 -8.47
CA SER A 85 3.40 -27.86 -9.56
C SER A 85 4.89 -27.91 -9.30
N PHE A 86 5.45 -29.10 -9.19
CA PHE A 86 6.87 -29.31 -8.90
C PHE A 86 7.58 -29.96 -10.08
N GLY A 87 8.86 -29.63 -10.24
CA GLY A 87 9.71 -30.18 -11.30
C GLY A 87 9.98 -31.69 -11.16
N LYS A 88 10.81 -32.23 -12.06
CA LYS A 88 11.16 -33.67 -12.09
C LYS A 88 12.31 -34.09 -11.16
N SER A 89 12.95 -33.12 -10.48
CA SER A 89 14.16 -33.40 -9.70
C SER A 89 13.86 -34.18 -8.41
N LYS A 90 14.89 -34.80 -7.81
CA LYS A 90 14.74 -35.48 -6.50
C LYS A 90 14.32 -34.50 -5.40
N LYS A 91 14.77 -33.24 -5.45
CA LYS A 91 14.39 -32.17 -4.51
C LYS A 91 12.89 -31.87 -4.65
N GLU A 92 12.45 -31.63 -5.88
CA GLU A 92 11.05 -31.33 -6.23
C GLU A 92 10.09 -32.43 -5.79
N LYS A 93 10.46 -33.70 -6.02
CA LYS A 93 9.69 -34.86 -5.53
C LYS A 93 9.53 -34.83 -4.00
N LYS A 94 10.60 -34.51 -3.25
CA LYS A 94 10.54 -34.43 -1.79
C LYS A 94 9.63 -33.29 -1.33
N LEU A 95 9.67 -32.14 -2.00
CA LEU A 95 8.78 -31.02 -1.72
C LEU A 95 7.32 -31.39 -1.95
N ALA A 96 6.99 -32.05 -3.07
CA ALA A 96 5.62 -32.49 -3.35
C ALA A 96 5.09 -33.47 -2.29
N ILE A 97 5.90 -34.46 -1.88
CA ILE A 97 5.53 -35.43 -0.83
C ILE A 97 5.38 -34.73 0.53
N GLY A 98 6.33 -33.85 0.87
CA GLY A 98 6.32 -33.08 2.12
C GLY A 98 5.10 -32.17 2.22
N LEU A 99 4.77 -31.45 1.15
CA LEU A 99 3.59 -30.62 1.06
C LEU A 99 2.30 -31.44 1.26
N ASN A 100 2.18 -32.58 0.57
CA ASN A 100 1.03 -33.46 0.73
C ASN A 100 0.89 -33.89 2.20
N SER A 101 1.97 -34.29 2.86
CA SER A 101 1.96 -34.63 4.29
C SER A 101 1.54 -33.46 5.19
N LEU A 102 2.04 -32.23 4.93
CA LEU A 102 1.64 -31.03 5.68
C LEU A 102 0.14 -30.73 5.53
N ILE A 103 -0.40 -30.85 4.32
CA ILE A 103 -1.82 -30.62 4.05
C ILE A 103 -2.68 -31.64 4.83
N HIS A 104 -2.30 -32.93 4.81
CA HIS A 104 -2.98 -33.96 5.59
C HIS A 104 -2.87 -33.74 7.10
N LYS A 105 -1.70 -33.27 7.59
CA LYS A 105 -1.50 -32.93 9.01
C LYS A 105 -2.42 -31.78 9.48
N LYS A 106 -2.77 -30.84 8.59
CA LYS A 106 -3.76 -29.78 8.84
C LYS A 106 -5.22 -30.27 8.74
N GLY A 107 -5.45 -31.57 8.51
CA GLY A 107 -6.77 -32.17 8.39
C GLY A 107 -7.42 -31.99 7.01
N TRP A 108 -6.67 -31.57 5.99
CA TRP A 108 -7.18 -31.35 4.65
C TRP A 108 -6.81 -32.50 3.70
N LYS A 109 -7.73 -32.82 2.78
CA LYS A 109 -7.49 -33.85 1.76
C LYS A 109 -6.68 -33.27 0.61
N SER A 110 -5.65 -33.99 0.18
CA SER A 110 -4.89 -33.71 -1.04
C SER A 110 -4.47 -35.00 -1.73
N SER A 111 -4.14 -34.88 -3.02
CA SER A 111 -3.66 -35.98 -3.84
C SER A 111 -2.43 -35.55 -4.62
N ILE A 112 -1.45 -36.44 -4.72
CA ILE A 112 -0.24 -36.26 -5.52
C ILE A 112 -0.34 -37.06 -6.81
N PHE A 113 -0.08 -36.40 -7.94
CA PHE A 113 -0.09 -37.00 -9.27
C PHE A 113 1.28 -36.80 -9.93
N LYS A 114 1.75 -37.81 -10.65
CA LYS A 114 2.95 -37.70 -11.50
C LYS A 114 2.51 -37.68 -12.96
N SER A 115 2.83 -36.60 -13.66
CA SER A 115 2.55 -36.49 -15.10
C SER A 115 3.46 -37.40 -15.92
N LYS A 116 3.07 -37.68 -17.18
CA LYS A 116 3.92 -38.42 -18.15
C LYS A 116 5.29 -37.76 -18.35
N GLY A 117 5.36 -36.43 -18.25
CA GLY A 117 6.61 -35.65 -18.35
C GLY A 117 7.48 -35.67 -17.09
N GLY A 118 7.05 -36.36 -16.03
CA GLY A 118 7.82 -36.52 -14.79
C GLY A 118 7.62 -35.43 -13.73
N TYR A 119 6.78 -34.43 -14.00
CA TYR A 119 6.38 -33.39 -13.05
C TYR A 119 5.44 -33.94 -11.99
N TYR A 120 5.52 -33.41 -10.77
CA TYR A 120 4.66 -33.77 -9.66
C TYR A 120 3.65 -32.65 -9.41
N THR A 121 2.38 -33.01 -9.24
CA THR A 121 1.33 -32.04 -8.91
C THR A 121 0.62 -32.47 -7.65
N VAL A 122 0.56 -31.60 -6.66
CA VAL A 122 -0.27 -31.78 -5.47
C VAL A 122 -1.54 -30.97 -5.66
N SER A 123 -2.70 -31.62 -5.63
CA SER A 123 -3.99 -30.98 -5.84
C SER A 123 -4.94 -31.19 -4.67
N SER A 124 -5.78 -30.19 -4.38
CA SER A 124 -6.79 -30.25 -3.33
C SER A 124 -8.02 -29.41 -3.69
N TYR A 125 -9.17 -29.82 -3.15
CA TYR A 125 -10.43 -29.08 -3.17
C TYR A 125 -10.82 -28.59 -1.76
N ALA A 126 -9.93 -28.72 -0.78
CA ALA A 126 -10.20 -28.32 0.59
C ALA A 126 -10.37 -26.80 0.68
N LYS A 127 -11.59 -26.35 1.02
CA LYS A 127 -11.93 -24.93 1.13
C LYS A 127 -11.00 -24.19 2.11
N GLY A 128 -10.69 -24.81 3.26
CA GLY A 128 -9.78 -24.22 4.26
C GLY A 128 -8.37 -23.96 3.72
N LEU A 129 -7.82 -24.88 2.93
CA LEU A 129 -6.51 -24.70 2.29
C LEU A 129 -6.54 -23.59 1.23
N ILE A 130 -7.62 -23.55 0.43
CA ILE A 130 -7.82 -22.52 -0.60
C ILE A 130 -7.92 -21.15 0.05
N SER A 131 -8.74 -20.98 1.08
CA SER A 131 -8.87 -19.73 1.83
C SER A 131 -7.56 -19.33 2.49
N LEU A 132 -6.87 -20.25 3.18
CA LEU A 132 -5.56 -19.98 3.78
C LEU A 132 -4.60 -19.35 2.75
N CYS A 133 -4.53 -19.92 1.54
CA CYS A 133 -3.63 -19.46 0.48
C CYS A 133 -4.13 -18.20 -0.25
N GLU A 134 -5.38 -18.14 -0.70
CA GLU A 134 -5.89 -16.97 -1.44
C GLU A 134 -5.95 -15.71 -0.56
N ASP A 135 -6.42 -15.85 0.68
CA ASP A 135 -6.62 -14.71 1.57
C ASP A 135 -5.29 -14.11 2.04
N ASN A 136 -4.24 -14.94 2.16
CA ASN A 136 -2.94 -14.50 2.64
C ASN A 136 -1.90 -14.29 1.55
N CYS A 137 -2.08 -14.89 0.37
CA CYS A 137 -1.10 -14.85 -0.70
C CYS A 137 -1.64 -14.41 -2.05
N GLY A 138 -2.94 -14.12 -2.17
CA GLY A 138 -3.58 -13.77 -3.42
C GLY A 138 -3.65 -14.94 -4.41
N LYS A 139 -4.00 -14.62 -5.66
CA LYS A 139 -4.14 -15.59 -6.76
C LYS A 139 -3.40 -15.11 -7.99
N GLY A 140 -2.91 -16.04 -8.82
CA GLY A 140 -2.21 -15.73 -10.08
C GLY A 140 -0.83 -15.09 -9.89
N ALA A 141 0.12 -15.39 -10.78
CA ALA A 141 1.53 -15.05 -10.57
C ALA A 141 1.83 -13.55 -10.39
N ARG A 142 1.08 -12.65 -11.06
CA ARG A 142 1.29 -11.19 -10.98
C ARG A 142 0.66 -10.53 -9.76
N SER A 143 -0.34 -11.17 -9.16
CA SER A 143 -1.13 -10.64 -8.03
C SER A 143 -0.85 -11.40 -6.73
N LYS A 144 0.16 -12.28 -6.71
CA LYS A 144 0.65 -12.85 -5.45
C LYS A 144 1.14 -11.74 -4.51
N LEU A 145 0.92 -11.90 -3.23
CA LEU A 145 1.29 -10.94 -2.18
C LEU A 145 1.52 -11.67 -0.85
N LEU A 146 1.83 -10.95 0.21
CA LEU A 146 1.71 -11.37 1.59
C LEU A 146 0.69 -10.47 2.29
N SER A 147 -0.28 -11.05 3.00
CA SER A 147 -1.24 -10.27 3.78
C SER A 147 -0.55 -9.51 4.91
N SER A 148 -1.20 -8.47 5.42
CA SER A 148 -0.72 -7.72 6.59
C SER A 148 -0.45 -8.63 7.78
N LYS A 149 -1.33 -9.62 8.02
CA LYS A 149 -1.17 -10.62 9.09
C LYS A 149 0.17 -11.36 8.99
N VAL A 150 0.57 -11.78 7.79
CA VAL A 150 1.84 -12.49 7.57
C VAL A 150 3.04 -11.53 7.61
N MET A 151 2.89 -10.31 7.07
CA MET A 151 3.93 -9.28 7.12
C MET A 151 4.20 -8.75 8.55
N GLU A 152 3.22 -8.85 9.45
CA GLU A 152 3.34 -8.47 10.86
C GLU A 152 3.92 -9.59 11.73
N LEU A 153 4.07 -10.83 11.25
CA LEU A 153 4.61 -11.92 12.07
C LEU A 153 6.04 -11.61 12.57
N PRO A 154 6.44 -12.20 13.72
CA PRO A 154 7.82 -12.16 14.17
C PRO A 154 8.80 -12.65 13.08
N PRO A 155 9.98 -12.03 12.92
CA PRO A 155 10.94 -12.38 11.86
C PRO A 155 11.27 -13.87 11.79
N GLU A 156 11.41 -14.53 12.93
CA GLU A 156 11.66 -15.97 13.06
C GLU A 156 10.57 -16.82 12.41
N ARG A 157 9.29 -16.41 12.53
CA ARG A 157 8.17 -17.10 11.89
C ARG A 157 8.11 -16.80 10.40
N GLN A 158 8.39 -15.55 10.01
CA GLN A 158 8.48 -15.19 8.59
C GLN A 158 9.58 -15.96 7.86
N LYS A 159 10.67 -16.28 8.56
CA LYS A 159 11.76 -17.10 8.04
C LYS A 159 11.29 -18.49 7.58
N VAL A 160 10.39 -19.14 8.33
CA VAL A 160 9.82 -20.45 7.96
C VAL A 160 9.13 -20.38 6.59
N LEU A 161 8.35 -19.33 6.36
CA LEU A 161 7.68 -19.10 5.07
C LEU A 161 8.71 -18.80 3.97
N LEU A 162 9.69 -17.94 4.27
CA LEU A 162 10.73 -17.54 3.34
C LEU A 162 11.57 -18.73 2.88
N ASP A 163 11.96 -19.61 3.80
CA ASP A 163 12.74 -20.82 3.51
C ASP A 163 11.92 -21.76 2.60
N ALA A 164 10.63 -21.95 2.89
CA ALA A 164 9.73 -22.75 2.05
C ALA A 164 9.54 -22.14 0.65
N TYR A 165 9.45 -20.81 0.55
CA TYR A 165 9.41 -20.12 -0.74
C TYR A 165 10.71 -20.35 -1.54
N TRP A 166 11.87 -20.22 -0.89
CA TRP A 166 13.17 -20.43 -1.52
C TRP A 166 13.42 -21.90 -1.88
N ASP A 167 12.82 -22.84 -1.16
CA ASP A 167 12.89 -24.25 -1.52
C ASP A 167 12.15 -24.55 -2.82
N GLY A 168 11.05 -23.86 -3.10
CA GLY A 168 10.32 -23.95 -4.38
C GLY A 168 11.00 -23.14 -5.49
N ASP A 169 10.94 -21.81 -5.40
CA ASP A 169 11.35 -20.87 -6.47
C ASP A 169 12.84 -20.48 -6.44
N GLY A 170 13.53 -20.82 -5.34
CA GLY A 170 14.89 -20.38 -5.10
C GLY A 170 15.94 -21.22 -5.79
N SER A 171 17.00 -20.53 -6.22
CA SER A 171 18.19 -21.09 -6.83
C SER A 171 19.42 -20.64 -6.05
N VAL A 172 20.41 -21.53 -5.97
CA VAL A 172 21.68 -21.30 -5.27
C VAL A 172 22.81 -21.38 -6.27
N TYR A 173 23.59 -20.32 -6.38
CA TYR A 173 24.80 -20.26 -7.19
C TYR A 173 26.00 -20.15 -6.28
N ILE A 174 27.06 -20.91 -6.54
CA ILE A 174 28.33 -20.74 -5.84
C ILE A 174 29.18 -19.76 -6.65
N ARG A 175 29.50 -18.60 -6.06
CA ARG A 175 30.37 -17.60 -6.66
C ARG A 175 31.48 -17.24 -5.68
N ASN A 176 32.73 -17.50 -6.06
CA ASN A 176 33.91 -17.26 -5.22
C ASN A 176 33.79 -17.90 -3.82
N GLY A 177 33.32 -19.15 -3.76
CA GLY A 177 33.11 -19.88 -2.51
C GLY A 177 31.90 -19.44 -1.67
N LYS A 178 31.13 -18.44 -2.13
CA LYS A 178 29.94 -17.94 -1.41
C LYS A 178 28.65 -18.38 -2.09
N ARG A 179 27.63 -18.67 -1.29
CA ARG A 179 26.28 -19.02 -1.74
C ARG A 179 25.49 -17.75 -2.08
N LEU A 180 25.25 -17.53 -3.35
CA LEU A 180 24.33 -16.53 -3.87
C LEU A 180 22.95 -17.16 -4.01
N MET A 181 22.03 -16.67 -3.19
CA MET A 181 20.62 -17.04 -3.19
C MET A 181 19.90 -16.14 -4.19
N ARG A 182 19.08 -16.74 -5.07
CA ARG A 182 18.30 -16.00 -6.07
C ARG A 182 16.91 -16.61 -6.23
N ALA A 183 15.87 -15.79 -6.19
CA ALA A 183 14.50 -16.15 -6.55
C ALA A 183 13.94 -15.15 -7.56
N SER A 184 12.88 -15.52 -8.28
CA SER A 184 12.23 -14.62 -9.23
C SER A 184 10.73 -14.72 -9.18
N THR A 185 10.03 -13.60 -9.29
CA THR A 185 8.56 -13.55 -9.29
C THR A 185 8.05 -12.58 -10.36
N ALA A 186 6.84 -12.82 -10.84
CA ALA A 186 6.12 -11.89 -11.71
C ALA A 186 5.34 -10.83 -10.92
N SER A 187 5.17 -11.02 -9.60
CA SER A 187 4.50 -10.04 -8.74
C SER A 187 5.50 -9.02 -8.23
N ARG A 188 5.30 -7.76 -8.64
CA ARG A 188 6.07 -6.63 -8.13
C ARG A 188 5.94 -6.48 -6.62
N LEU A 189 4.71 -6.58 -6.10
CA LEU A 189 4.45 -6.41 -4.67
C LEU A 189 5.16 -7.49 -3.86
N LEU A 190 4.98 -8.76 -4.25
CA LEU A 190 5.60 -9.88 -3.55
C LEU A 190 7.12 -9.71 -3.50
N ALA A 191 7.74 -9.22 -4.58
CA ALA A 191 9.18 -9.02 -4.61
C ALA A 191 9.68 -8.01 -3.57
N TYR A 192 8.98 -6.89 -3.38
CA TYR A 192 9.29 -5.92 -2.32
C TYR A 192 8.99 -6.49 -0.93
N GLN A 193 7.90 -7.23 -0.76
CA GLN A 193 7.56 -7.86 0.51
C GLN A 193 8.58 -8.93 0.92
N LEU A 194 9.09 -9.72 -0.03
CA LEU A 194 10.19 -10.67 0.21
C LEU A 194 11.48 -9.95 0.59
N GLN A 195 11.79 -8.81 -0.05
CA GLN A 195 12.94 -7.98 0.33
C GLN A 195 12.78 -7.42 1.76
N GLU A 196 11.59 -6.98 2.13
CA GLU A 196 11.26 -6.51 3.48
C GLU A 196 11.39 -7.62 4.53
N VAL A 197 10.84 -8.82 4.26
CA VAL A 197 10.98 -9.99 5.14
C VAL A 197 12.44 -10.41 5.31
N LEU A 198 13.23 -10.38 4.23
CA LEU A 198 14.68 -10.61 4.29
C LEU A 198 15.36 -9.56 5.16
N ALA A 199 15.02 -8.27 4.98
CA ALA A 199 15.60 -7.18 5.75
C ALA A 199 15.27 -7.28 7.25
N ARG A 200 14.03 -7.67 7.59
CA ARG A 200 13.60 -7.98 8.98
C ARG A 200 14.40 -9.13 9.58
N ASN A 201 14.81 -10.10 8.76
CA ASN A 201 15.72 -11.19 9.12
C ASN A 201 17.21 -10.80 9.03
N GLY A 202 17.52 -9.51 8.90
CA GLY A 202 18.88 -9.01 8.90
C GLY A 202 19.65 -9.18 7.59
N ILE A 203 18.95 -9.52 6.50
CA ILE A 203 19.53 -9.79 5.18
C ILE A 203 19.09 -8.69 4.20
N PHE A 204 20.04 -7.90 3.71
CA PHE A 204 19.76 -6.98 2.61
C PHE A 204 19.81 -7.71 1.26
N ALA A 205 18.68 -7.77 0.56
CA ALA A 205 18.57 -8.35 -0.77
C ALA A 205 18.52 -7.27 -1.85
N ASN A 206 19.20 -7.51 -2.97
CA ASN A 206 19.04 -6.68 -4.16
C ASN A 206 17.77 -7.09 -4.90
N LEU A 207 17.09 -6.10 -5.47
CA LEU A 207 15.94 -6.31 -6.34
C LEU A 207 16.28 -5.83 -7.76
N ASN A 208 16.35 -6.75 -8.70
CA ASN A 208 16.62 -6.45 -10.11
C ASN A 208 15.34 -6.66 -10.93
N VAL A 209 15.06 -5.74 -11.86
CA VAL A 209 13.93 -5.88 -12.79
C VAL A 209 14.47 -6.33 -14.14
N ARG A 210 14.03 -7.50 -14.61
CA ARG A 210 14.24 -7.93 -15.99
C ARG A 210 13.01 -7.55 -16.80
N PRO A 211 13.06 -6.48 -17.61
CA PRO A 211 11.90 -5.98 -18.32
C PRO A 211 11.30 -7.05 -19.25
N GLY A 212 9.99 -6.95 -19.45
CA GLY A 212 9.27 -7.77 -20.39
C GLY A 212 9.85 -7.65 -21.80
N SER A 213 9.89 -8.77 -22.51
CA SER A 213 10.46 -8.88 -23.86
C SER A 213 9.74 -9.98 -24.61
N GLU A 214 9.84 -9.93 -25.94
CA GLU A 214 9.57 -11.12 -26.74
C GLU A 214 10.59 -12.20 -26.39
N ASP A 215 10.11 -13.42 -26.21
CA ASP A 215 10.93 -14.57 -25.84
C ASP A 215 10.45 -15.80 -26.63
N ILE A 216 11.28 -16.83 -26.70
CA ILE A 216 10.95 -18.09 -27.38
C ILE A 216 11.03 -19.22 -26.38
N ILE A 217 9.88 -19.81 -26.05
CA ILE A 217 9.82 -21.02 -25.21
C ILE A 217 9.35 -22.17 -26.08
N LEU A 218 10.19 -23.22 -26.19
CA LEU A 218 9.90 -24.43 -26.96
C LEU A 218 9.45 -24.13 -28.41
N GLY A 219 10.11 -23.17 -29.06
CA GLY A 219 9.80 -22.74 -30.44
C GLY A 219 8.59 -21.82 -30.59
N ARG A 220 7.88 -21.49 -29.51
CA ARG A 220 6.75 -20.56 -29.54
C ARG A 220 7.19 -19.17 -29.13
N LYS A 221 6.89 -18.16 -29.97
CA LYS A 221 7.03 -16.75 -29.60
C LYS A 221 6.03 -16.44 -28.49
N ILE A 222 6.53 -15.91 -27.38
CA ILE A 222 5.74 -15.45 -26.26
C ILE A 222 6.11 -14.02 -25.91
N LYS A 223 5.19 -13.29 -25.30
CA LYS A 223 5.47 -11.99 -24.69
C LYS A 223 5.61 -12.18 -23.19
N ARG A 224 6.85 -12.10 -22.68
CA ARG A 224 7.13 -12.15 -21.25
C ARG A 224 6.84 -10.78 -20.62
N GLY A 225 6.19 -10.78 -19.47
CA GLY A 225 6.06 -9.57 -18.65
C GLY A 225 7.35 -9.27 -17.87
N ASP A 226 7.33 -8.20 -17.09
CA ASP A 226 8.43 -7.90 -16.17
C ASP A 226 8.62 -9.03 -15.16
N GLN A 227 9.88 -9.32 -14.86
CA GLN A 227 10.27 -10.30 -13.85
C GLN A 227 11.13 -9.61 -12.81
N TYR A 228 10.78 -9.81 -11.54
CA TYR A 228 11.46 -9.23 -10.39
C TYR A 228 12.34 -10.31 -9.77
N ILE A 229 13.64 -10.05 -9.72
CA ILE A 229 14.66 -10.99 -9.26
C ILE A 229 15.18 -10.50 -7.91
N ILE A 230 14.97 -11.31 -6.88
CA ILE A 230 15.46 -11.07 -5.53
C ILE A 230 16.74 -11.88 -5.36
N GLU A 231 17.84 -11.24 -4.94
CA GLU A 231 19.12 -11.91 -4.74
C GLU A 231 19.86 -11.42 -3.49
N TYR A 232 20.49 -12.35 -2.77
CA TYR A 232 21.33 -12.04 -1.61
C TYR A 232 22.41 -13.11 -1.42
N THR A 233 23.40 -12.85 -0.56
CA THR A 233 24.49 -13.78 -0.25
C THR A 233 24.43 -14.16 1.22
N GLU A 234 24.31 -15.45 1.54
CA GLU A 234 24.10 -15.96 2.92
C GLU A 234 25.29 -15.68 3.86
N GLU A 235 26.49 -15.50 3.32
CA GLU A 235 27.73 -15.26 4.08
C GLU A 235 28.47 -14.03 3.53
N ARG A 236 27.74 -12.93 3.43
CA ARG A 236 28.31 -11.66 3.05
C ARG A 236 29.10 -11.09 4.24
N GLY A 237 30.41 -11.34 4.28
CA GLY A 237 31.33 -10.41 4.96
C GLY A 237 31.09 -8.96 4.47
N MET A 238 31.57 -7.93 5.18
CA MET A 238 31.29 -6.50 4.87
C MET A 238 31.27 -6.21 3.35
N GLY A 239 30.05 -6.11 2.80
CA GLY A 239 29.79 -5.78 1.41
C GLY A 239 29.49 -4.29 1.26
N GLU A 240 29.17 -3.84 0.04
CA GLU A 240 28.85 -2.43 -0.28
C GLU A 240 27.81 -1.81 0.68
N VAL A 241 26.82 -2.60 1.09
CA VAL A 241 25.80 -2.20 2.07
C VAL A 241 26.33 -2.44 3.49
N ARG A 242 26.22 -1.43 4.36
CA ARG A 242 26.56 -1.56 5.78
C ARG A 242 25.30 -1.70 6.62
N ARG A 243 25.39 -2.42 7.74
CA ARG A 243 24.26 -2.61 8.66
C ARG A 243 24.54 -1.87 9.98
N LYS A 244 23.59 -1.03 10.42
CA LYS A 244 23.57 -0.33 11.71
C LYS A 244 22.25 -0.68 12.40
N GLY A 245 22.25 -1.64 13.32
CA GLY A 245 21.02 -2.13 13.96
C GLY A 245 20.01 -2.74 12.97
N ASN A 246 18.81 -2.16 12.89
CA ASN A 246 17.75 -2.50 11.92
C ASN A 246 17.85 -1.73 10.59
N GLN A 247 18.88 -0.90 10.42
CA GLN A 247 19.08 -0.09 9.22
C GLN A 247 20.16 -0.69 8.33
N PHE A 248 19.99 -0.50 7.02
CA PHE A 248 20.97 -0.79 5.99
C PHE A 248 21.33 0.51 5.28
N LEU A 249 22.63 0.82 5.26
CA LEU A 249 23.19 1.97 4.56
C LEU A 249 23.56 1.50 3.14
N VAL A 250 22.79 1.96 2.15
CA VAL A 250 22.86 1.49 0.77
C VAL A 250 23.50 2.56 -0.12
N PRO A 251 24.60 2.28 -0.82
CA PRO A 251 25.27 3.29 -1.64
C PRO A 251 24.49 3.58 -2.94
N ILE A 252 24.42 4.85 -3.32
CA ILE A 252 23.90 5.31 -4.60
C ILE A 252 24.94 4.98 -5.69
N LYS A 253 24.57 4.05 -6.58
CA LYS A 253 25.43 3.64 -7.72
C LYS A 253 25.20 4.47 -8.98
N GLN A 254 24.00 4.98 -9.16
CA GLN A 254 23.60 5.71 -10.35
C GLN A 254 22.40 6.59 -10.03
N ILE A 255 22.42 7.83 -10.54
CA ILE A 255 21.28 8.74 -10.53
C ILE A 255 20.88 8.97 -11.98
N LYS A 256 19.57 8.87 -12.26
CA LYS A 256 19.00 9.19 -13.58
C LYS A 256 17.85 10.15 -13.39
N ARG A 257 17.75 11.14 -14.27
CA ARG A 257 16.61 12.06 -14.36
C ARG A 257 15.74 11.63 -15.53
N HIS A 258 14.43 11.56 -15.29
CA HIS A 258 13.43 11.19 -16.29
C HIS A 258 12.27 12.16 -16.19
N SER A 259 11.67 12.55 -17.32
CA SER A 259 10.38 13.24 -17.31
C SER A 259 9.34 12.30 -16.71
N PHE A 260 8.66 12.76 -15.65
CA PHE A 260 7.64 11.99 -14.98
C PHE A 260 6.25 12.47 -15.43
N ASN A 261 5.45 11.55 -15.95
CA ASN A 261 4.03 11.76 -16.21
C ASN A 261 3.27 10.68 -15.46
N GLY A 262 2.60 11.07 -14.38
CA GLY A 262 1.92 10.16 -13.48
C GLY A 262 1.47 10.85 -12.20
N LEU A 263 0.91 10.07 -11.29
CA LEU A 263 0.41 10.55 -10.01
C LEU A 263 1.59 10.84 -9.07
N VAL A 264 1.58 12.02 -8.47
CA VAL A 264 2.47 12.38 -7.35
C VAL A 264 1.68 12.19 -6.07
N TYR A 265 2.28 11.53 -5.09
CA TYR A 265 1.67 11.27 -3.79
C TYR A 265 2.42 12.07 -2.74
N ASN A 266 1.68 12.86 -1.97
CA ASN A 266 2.21 13.59 -0.82
C ASN A 266 1.62 12.99 0.46
N PHE A 267 2.48 12.56 1.38
CA PHE A 267 2.12 11.92 2.65
C PHE A 267 2.57 12.79 3.80
N SER A 268 1.67 13.13 4.70
CA SER A 268 2.03 13.74 5.97
C SER A 268 1.81 12.76 7.10
N VAL A 269 2.76 12.70 8.04
CA VAL A 269 2.77 11.74 9.15
C VAL A 269 3.09 12.46 10.46
N GLU A 270 2.60 11.90 11.57
CA GLU A 270 2.40 12.61 12.84
C GLU A 270 3.64 13.35 13.38
N LYS A 271 4.83 12.86 13.07
CA LYS A 271 6.09 13.33 13.63
C LYS A 271 6.83 14.24 12.66
N ASP A 272 7.87 13.71 12.05
CA ASP A 272 8.84 14.43 11.25
C ASP A 272 8.56 14.24 9.76
N GLU A 273 7.31 14.13 9.28
CA GLU A 273 6.98 13.94 7.85
C GLU A 273 7.76 12.80 7.15
N SER A 274 8.26 11.83 7.92
CA SER A 274 9.15 10.77 7.48
C SER A 274 8.44 9.42 7.39
N TYR A 275 8.51 8.78 6.23
CA TYR A 275 7.88 7.49 5.97
C TYR A 275 8.77 6.61 5.10
N LEU A 276 8.39 5.33 4.96
CA LEU A 276 9.16 4.37 4.17
C LEU A 276 8.56 4.23 2.77
N VAL A 277 9.37 4.47 1.74
CA VAL A 277 9.04 4.13 0.35
C VAL A 277 9.95 3.00 -0.09
N LYS A 278 9.36 1.80 -0.28
CA LYS A 278 10.10 0.57 -0.62
C LYS A 278 11.25 0.29 0.37
N GLY A 279 10.98 0.53 1.65
CA GLY A 279 11.93 0.37 2.75
C GLY A 279 12.95 1.50 2.91
N PHE A 280 13.04 2.47 1.99
CA PHE A 280 13.91 3.64 2.14
C PHE A 280 13.20 4.75 2.92
N ALA A 281 13.90 5.35 3.88
CA ALA A 281 13.42 6.51 4.60
C ALA A 281 13.38 7.73 3.66
N VAL A 282 12.20 8.32 3.52
CA VAL A 282 11.99 9.57 2.79
C VAL A 282 11.26 10.55 3.70
N HIS A 283 11.42 11.84 3.40
CA HIS A 283 10.83 12.93 4.15
C HIS A 283 10.20 13.91 3.17
N ASN A 284 8.97 14.34 3.43
CA ASN A 284 8.40 15.43 2.64
C ASN A 284 8.97 16.76 3.12
N CYS A 285 9.38 17.61 2.18
CA CYS A 285 10.14 18.84 2.43
C CYS A 285 9.35 19.96 3.17
N THR A 286 8.34 19.62 3.96
CA THR A 286 7.46 20.56 4.66
C THR A 286 7.02 20.04 6.04
N ALA A 287 7.92 19.99 7.04
CA ALA A 287 7.66 20.53 8.40
C ALA A 287 8.77 20.19 9.42
N PRO A 288 9.23 21.17 10.21
CA PRO A 288 9.99 20.92 11.45
C PRO A 288 9.14 20.23 12.53
N ILE A 289 9.81 19.48 13.40
CA ILE A 289 9.27 18.86 14.61
C ILE A 289 8.79 19.97 15.56
N TYR A 290 7.50 20.01 15.91
CA TYR A 290 6.99 20.98 16.88
C TYR A 290 6.40 20.33 18.14
N ILE A 291 7.12 20.53 19.23
CA ILE A 291 6.70 20.29 20.63
C ILE A 291 5.60 21.30 21.06
N SER A 292 5.47 22.42 20.34
CA SER A 292 4.39 23.40 20.49
C SER A 292 3.21 23.11 19.55
N SER A 293 2.04 23.71 19.82
CA SER A 293 0.97 23.75 18.82
C SER A 293 1.51 24.34 17.51
N SER A 294 1.20 23.72 16.37
CA SER A 294 1.73 24.11 15.06
C SER A 294 0.61 24.41 14.08
N LEU A 295 0.84 25.34 13.17
CA LEU A 295 -0.08 25.70 12.09
C LEU A 295 0.51 25.23 10.76
N HIS A 296 -0.18 24.30 10.10
CA HIS A 296 0.04 23.98 8.71
C HIS A 296 -0.97 24.76 7.87
N SER A 297 -0.47 25.68 7.04
CA SER A 297 -1.31 26.38 6.07
C SER A 297 -0.69 26.28 4.68
N ALA A 298 -1.31 25.45 3.85
CA ALA A 298 -0.87 25.22 2.47
C ALA A 298 -1.88 25.79 1.48
N VAL A 299 -1.36 26.25 0.35
CA VAL A 299 -2.14 26.66 -0.82
C VAL A 299 -1.73 25.77 -1.99
N VAL A 300 -2.72 25.12 -2.61
CA VAL A 300 -2.51 24.28 -3.80
C VAL A 300 -3.38 24.81 -4.92
N GLU A 301 -2.75 25.08 -6.06
CA GLU A 301 -3.45 25.46 -7.29
C GLU A 301 -3.14 24.47 -8.41
N LEU A 302 -4.20 23.94 -9.03
CA LEU A 302 -4.12 23.06 -10.20
C LEU A 302 -4.77 23.73 -11.40
N ILE A 303 -4.12 23.65 -12.56
CA ILE A 303 -4.61 24.25 -13.81
C ILE A 303 -4.64 23.14 -14.86
N ALA A 304 -5.81 22.56 -15.11
CA ALA A 304 -6.02 21.53 -16.11
C ALA A 304 -6.49 22.16 -17.43
N HIS A 305 -5.56 22.26 -18.38
CA HIS A 305 -5.83 22.74 -19.73
C HIS A 305 -6.74 21.80 -20.52
N LYS A 306 -7.10 22.20 -21.74
CA LYS A 306 -7.97 21.43 -22.63
C LYS A 306 -7.52 19.95 -22.73
N ASP A 307 -8.48 19.04 -22.61
CA ASP A 307 -8.32 17.59 -22.65
C ASP A 307 -7.34 17.01 -21.59
N ALA A 308 -6.89 17.81 -20.62
CA ALA A 308 -5.96 17.36 -19.59
C ALA A 308 -6.67 16.59 -18.48
N HIS A 309 -5.97 15.64 -17.89
CA HIS A 309 -6.42 14.90 -16.71
C HIS A 309 -5.43 15.09 -15.57
N ILE A 310 -5.90 15.67 -14.45
CA ILE A 310 -5.13 15.81 -13.23
C ILE A 310 -5.83 15.06 -12.11
N ARG A 311 -5.11 14.14 -11.46
CA ARG A 311 -5.53 13.52 -10.21
C ARG A 311 -4.51 13.86 -9.13
N TYR A 312 -4.98 14.51 -8.08
CA TYR A 312 -4.18 14.93 -6.95
C TYR A 312 -4.61 14.20 -5.70
N VAL A 313 -3.65 13.54 -5.05
CA VAL A 313 -3.91 12.69 -3.89
C VAL A 313 -3.14 13.22 -2.68
N THR A 314 -3.86 13.55 -1.62
CA THR A 314 -3.30 13.94 -0.32
C THR A 314 -3.77 13.03 0.78
N ILE A 315 -2.82 12.51 1.55
CA ILE A 315 -3.12 11.76 2.76
C ILE A 315 -2.30 12.38 3.87
N GLN A 316 -2.97 12.94 4.85
CA GLN A 316 -2.35 13.51 6.03
C GLN A 316 -2.69 12.68 7.25
N ASN A 317 -1.73 12.52 8.14
CA ASN A 317 -1.89 12.07 9.51
C ASN A 317 -1.08 13.01 10.41
N TRP A 318 -1.68 14.10 10.90
CA TRP A 318 -0.98 15.08 11.74
C TRP A 318 -1.05 14.75 13.22
N SER A 319 -0.07 15.21 14.01
CA SER A 319 -0.19 15.21 15.47
C SER A 319 -1.42 15.99 15.97
N LYS A 320 -1.98 15.56 17.10
CA LYS A 320 -3.21 16.13 17.69
C LYS A 320 -3.06 17.57 18.22
N ASN A 321 -1.90 18.20 18.05
CA ASN A 321 -1.61 19.61 18.35
C ASN A 321 -1.48 20.51 17.10
N VAL A 322 -1.68 19.98 15.89
CA VAL A 322 -1.61 20.74 14.63
C VAL A 322 -2.96 21.34 14.24
N TYR A 323 -2.95 22.59 13.79
CA TYR A 323 -4.05 23.22 13.06
C TYR A 323 -3.74 23.12 11.56
N ASN A 324 -4.59 22.44 10.80
CA ASN A 324 -4.41 22.23 9.36
C ASN A 324 -5.43 23.06 8.57
N LEU A 325 -4.99 24.19 8.04
CA LEU A 325 -5.82 25.17 7.34
C LEU A 325 -5.37 25.29 5.89
N VAL A 326 -5.95 24.47 5.01
CA VAL A 326 -5.45 24.28 3.64
C VAL A 326 -6.47 24.79 2.63
N THR A 327 -6.00 25.60 1.68
CA THR A 327 -6.79 26.05 0.53
C THR A 327 -6.34 25.32 -0.73
N GLN A 328 -7.22 24.51 -1.31
CA GLN A 328 -6.95 23.78 -2.55
C GLN A 328 -7.94 24.20 -3.64
N ARG A 329 -7.43 24.55 -4.81
CA ARG A 329 -8.23 25.03 -5.93
C ARG A 329 -7.74 24.44 -7.23
N ALA A 330 -8.67 24.01 -8.07
CA ALA A 330 -8.41 23.58 -9.42
C ALA A 330 -9.25 24.37 -10.41
N PHE A 331 -8.67 24.67 -11.57
CA PHE A 331 -9.38 25.16 -12.75
C PHE A 331 -9.35 24.08 -13.82
N ALA A 332 -10.52 23.70 -14.32
CA ALA A 332 -10.67 22.72 -15.40
C ALA A 332 -11.23 23.43 -16.65
N TYR A 333 -10.47 23.42 -17.73
CA TYR A 333 -10.86 23.97 -19.04
C TYR A 333 -11.55 22.90 -19.90
N GLU A 334 -11.73 23.16 -21.20
CA GLU A 334 -12.56 22.35 -22.10
C GLU A 334 -12.20 20.85 -22.04
N ASN A 335 -13.18 19.99 -21.79
CA ASN A 335 -13.04 18.53 -21.60
C ASN A 335 -12.01 18.08 -20.55
N ALA A 336 -11.46 18.99 -19.75
CA ALA A 336 -10.49 18.66 -18.73
C ALA A 336 -11.15 17.91 -17.57
N TYR A 337 -10.39 17.03 -16.92
CA TYR A 337 -10.85 16.26 -15.76
C TYR A 337 -9.92 16.49 -14.58
N VAL A 338 -10.49 16.90 -13.44
CA VAL A 338 -9.75 17.05 -12.19
C VAL A 338 -10.35 16.14 -11.12
N GLU A 339 -9.48 15.41 -10.43
CA GLU A 339 -9.81 14.56 -9.29
C GLU A 339 -9.02 14.99 -8.05
N TRP A 340 -9.74 15.26 -6.96
CA TRP A 340 -9.17 15.40 -5.62
C TRP A 340 -9.43 14.13 -4.82
N ILE A 341 -8.39 13.53 -4.25
CA ILE A 341 -8.49 12.40 -3.35
C ILE A 341 -7.81 12.79 -2.04
N ASP A 342 -8.59 13.08 -1.01
CA ASP A 342 -8.12 13.70 0.21
C ASP A 342 -8.47 12.85 1.44
N GLY A 343 -7.45 12.42 2.17
CA GLY A 343 -7.56 11.68 3.43
C GLY A 343 -7.07 12.54 4.59
N ASN A 344 -7.99 12.93 5.47
CA ASN A 344 -7.77 13.79 6.63
C ASN A 344 -7.78 12.95 7.91
N ILE A 345 -6.59 12.62 8.40
CA ILE A 345 -6.37 11.86 9.64
C ILE A 345 -5.51 12.74 10.58
N GLY A 346 -5.68 12.60 11.88
CA GLY A 346 -4.92 13.41 12.84
C GLY A 346 -5.34 14.88 12.89
N SER A 347 -4.45 15.77 13.36
CA SER A 347 -4.67 17.22 13.62
C SER A 347 -5.68 17.52 14.74
N LYS A 348 -5.49 18.66 15.42
CA LYS A 348 -6.45 19.18 16.41
C LYS A 348 -7.69 19.72 15.70
N ILE A 349 -7.45 20.59 14.71
CA ILE A 349 -8.48 21.20 13.88
C ILE A 349 -8.01 21.10 12.43
N ASN A 350 -8.87 20.58 11.57
CA ASN A 350 -8.71 20.57 10.13
C ASN A 350 -9.81 21.41 9.48
N MET A 351 -9.42 22.30 8.58
CA MET A 351 -10.32 23.02 7.70
C MET A 351 -9.77 22.93 6.27
N LYS A 352 -10.42 22.14 5.43
CA LYS A 352 -9.99 21.95 4.04
C LYS A 352 -11.17 21.70 3.11
N TYR A 353 -11.22 22.48 2.04
CA TYR A 353 -12.33 22.45 1.07
C TYR A 353 -11.78 22.44 -0.36
N PRO A 354 -11.29 21.28 -0.86
CA PRO A 354 -10.84 21.15 -2.23
C PRO A 354 -11.92 21.65 -3.18
N SER A 355 -11.52 22.54 -4.10
CA SER A 355 -12.45 23.24 -4.98
C SER A 355 -12.13 22.95 -6.44
N VAL A 356 -13.14 22.71 -7.27
CA VAL A 356 -13.00 22.59 -8.73
C VAL A 356 -13.87 23.64 -9.41
N TYR A 357 -13.22 24.51 -10.19
CA TYR A 357 -13.85 25.51 -11.04
C TYR A 357 -13.91 24.95 -12.46
N LEU A 358 -15.09 24.49 -12.87
CA LEU A 358 -15.34 23.91 -14.19
C LEU A 358 -15.61 25.05 -15.17
N LYS A 359 -14.52 25.59 -15.75
CA LYS A 359 -14.51 26.79 -16.59
C LYS A 359 -14.70 26.51 -18.09
N GLY A 360 -14.43 25.30 -18.55
CA GLY A 360 -14.60 24.91 -19.94
C GLY A 360 -15.79 24.00 -20.16
N GLU A 361 -16.34 24.04 -21.37
CA GLU A 361 -17.40 23.11 -21.78
C GLU A 361 -16.92 21.66 -21.63
N GLY A 362 -17.80 20.77 -21.15
CA GLY A 362 -17.48 19.35 -21.00
C GLY A 362 -16.53 19.01 -19.83
N ALA A 363 -16.09 20.01 -19.05
CA ALA A 363 -15.17 19.80 -17.95
C ALA A 363 -15.78 18.95 -16.83
N LYS A 364 -14.91 18.18 -16.16
CA LYS A 364 -15.29 17.20 -15.14
C LYS A 364 -14.52 17.43 -13.83
N GLY A 365 -15.23 17.30 -12.71
CA GLY A 365 -14.65 17.42 -11.37
C GLY A 365 -15.07 16.27 -10.46
N GLU A 366 -14.13 15.62 -9.80
CA GLU A 366 -14.42 14.61 -8.77
C GLU A 366 -13.66 14.93 -7.48
N ILE A 367 -14.35 14.78 -6.35
CA ILE A 367 -13.78 14.98 -5.02
C ILE A 367 -14.14 13.76 -4.18
N LEU A 368 -13.14 13.03 -3.72
CA LEU A 368 -13.25 12.01 -2.67
C LEU A 368 -12.57 12.57 -1.42
N SER A 369 -13.36 12.99 -0.43
CA SER A 369 -12.86 13.48 0.86
C SER A 369 -13.17 12.47 1.95
N ILE A 370 -12.17 12.11 2.74
CA ILE A 370 -12.31 11.20 3.87
C ILE A 370 -11.75 11.88 5.11
N ALA A 371 -12.49 11.82 6.22
CA ALA A 371 -12.10 12.42 7.49
C ALA A 371 -12.27 11.45 8.65
N VAL A 372 -11.27 11.37 9.52
CA VAL A 372 -11.31 10.58 10.76
C VAL A 372 -11.04 11.51 11.94
N ALA A 373 -11.95 11.53 12.91
CA ALA A 373 -11.81 12.33 14.13
C ALA A 373 -11.90 11.45 15.37
N GLY A 374 -10.83 11.41 16.17
CA GLY A 374 -10.84 10.89 17.53
C GLY A 374 -10.99 12.01 18.56
N ASP A 375 -10.68 11.70 19.81
CA ASP A 375 -10.89 12.61 20.94
C ASP A 375 -10.27 13.99 20.76
N LYS A 376 -11.09 15.02 21.06
CA LYS A 376 -10.74 16.45 21.00
C LYS A 376 -10.34 16.96 19.61
N GLN A 377 -10.60 16.19 18.56
CA GLN A 377 -10.32 16.58 17.18
C GLN A 377 -11.57 17.11 16.49
N VAL A 378 -11.39 18.13 15.64
CA VAL A 378 -12.43 18.69 14.79
C VAL A 378 -11.98 18.60 13.33
N GLN A 379 -12.70 17.84 12.52
CA GLN A 379 -12.44 17.70 11.10
C GLN A 379 -13.55 18.37 10.29
N ASP A 380 -13.36 19.62 9.87
CA ASP A 380 -14.26 20.33 8.96
C ASP A 380 -13.70 20.20 7.53
N SER A 381 -14.26 19.29 6.77
CA SER A 381 -13.79 18.90 5.44
C SER A 381 -14.94 18.83 4.45
N GLY A 382 -14.66 18.78 3.16
CA GLY A 382 -15.71 18.57 2.17
C GLY A 382 -15.24 18.88 0.76
N GLY A 383 -16.02 19.63 0.00
CA GLY A 383 -15.69 19.92 -1.39
C GLY A 383 -16.54 21.01 -1.99
N LYS A 384 -15.95 21.79 -2.90
CA LYS A 384 -16.68 22.83 -3.64
C LYS A 384 -16.56 22.56 -5.12
N VAL A 385 -17.68 22.55 -5.84
CA VAL A 385 -17.66 22.49 -7.30
C VAL A 385 -18.48 23.65 -7.85
N LEU A 386 -17.85 24.42 -8.72
CA LEU A 386 -18.46 25.54 -9.40
C LEU A 386 -18.57 25.19 -10.88
N HIS A 387 -19.80 24.99 -11.35
CA HIS A 387 -20.14 24.80 -12.75
C HIS A 387 -20.27 26.17 -13.41
N LEU A 388 -19.25 26.57 -14.16
CA LEU A 388 -19.16 27.88 -14.81
C LEU A 388 -19.27 27.78 -16.34
N ALA A 389 -19.43 26.58 -16.88
CA ALA A 389 -19.60 26.30 -18.30
C ALA A 389 -20.62 25.17 -18.53
N SER A 390 -21.13 25.10 -19.75
CA SER A 390 -22.14 24.13 -20.16
C SER A 390 -21.59 22.70 -20.24
N ASN A 391 -22.48 21.71 -20.19
CA ASN A 391 -22.15 20.28 -20.32
C ASN A 391 -21.15 19.77 -19.26
N THR A 392 -21.06 20.43 -18.11
CA THR A 392 -20.11 20.07 -17.05
C THR A 392 -20.68 19.03 -16.11
N THR A 393 -19.83 18.13 -15.62
CA THR A 393 -20.25 17.04 -14.71
C THR A 393 -19.39 16.99 -13.46
N SER A 394 -19.99 16.69 -12.30
CA SER A 394 -19.20 16.49 -11.09
C SER A 394 -19.72 15.45 -10.13
N LYS A 395 -18.82 14.99 -9.26
CA LYS A 395 -19.12 14.03 -8.21
C LYS A 395 -18.36 14.38 -6.93
N ILE A 396 -19.07 14.51 -5.82
CA ILE A 396 -18.48 14.69 -4.49
C ILE A 396 -18.86 13.48 -3.65
N ILE A 397 -17.87 12.74 -3.18
CA ILE A 397 -18.03 11.68 -2.18
C ILE A 397 -17.31 12.14 -0.92
N SER A 398 -18.04 12.32 0.16
CA SER A 398 -17.49 12.55 1.49
C SER A 398 -17.75 11.34 2.35
N LYS A 399 -16.71 10.82 3.02
CA LYS A 399 -16.85 9.82 4.07
C LYS A 399 -16.25 10.31 5.37
N SER A 400 -16.94 10.14 6.49
CA SER A 400 -16.42 10.56 7.79
C SER A 400 -16.56 9.49 8.84
N VAL A 401 -15.57 9.37 9.72
CA VAL A 401 -15.57 8.48 10.88
C VAL A 401 -15.33 9.33 12.13
N SER A 402 -16.22 9.26 13.11
CA SER A 402 -16.08 9.97 14.39
C SER A 402 -16.03 8.99 15.56
N LYS A 403 -15.17 9.28 16.54
CA LYS A 403 -15.02 8.53 17.78
C LYS A 403 -14.76 9.43 18.98
N GLY A 404 -15.26 9.03 20.14
CA GLY A 404 -15.11 9.67 21.42
C GLY A 404 -15.70 11.07 21.37
N THR A 405 -14.91 12.05 21.78
CA THR A 405 -15.25 13.48 21.68
C THR A 405 -14.95 14.09 20.31
N GLY A 406 -14.59 13.26 19.32
CA GLY A 406 -14.28 13.67 17.96
C GLY A 406 -15.49 14.16 17.18
N ILE A 407 -15.29 15.25 16.43
CA ILE A 407 -16.32 15.89 15.61
C ILE A 407 -15.87 15.89 14.16
N THR A 408 -16.62 15.23 13.28
CA THR A 408 -16.48 15.39 11.84
C THR A 408 -17.56 16.33 11.31
N THR A 409 -17.24 17.11 10.30
CA THR A 409 -18.17 18.00 9.63
C THR A 409 -17.91 17.91 8.14
N TYR A 410 -18.93 17.51 7.38
CA TYR A 410 -18.96 17.73 5.95
C TYR A 410 -19.47 19.13 5.65
N ARG A 411 -18.74 19.87 4.82
CA ARG A 411 -19.17 21.17 4.27
C ARG A 411 -18.96 21.20 2.77
N GLY A 412 -20.06 21.23 2.03
CA GLY A 412 -20.04 21.16 0.58
C GLY A 412 -20.69 22.36 -0.09
N LEU A 413 -20.20 22.77 -1.26
CA LEU A 413 -20.88 23.74 -2.14
C LEU A 413 -20.97 23.18 -3.55
N VAL A 414 -22.18 23.13 -4.11
CA VAL A 414 -22.40 22.99 -5.54
C VAL A 414 -23.00 24.29 -6.05
N TYR A 415 -22.25 24.98 -6.90
CA TYR A 415 -22.68 26.23 -7.53
C TYR A 415 -22.89 26.00 -9.02
N VAL A 416 -24.01 26.47 -9.57
CA VAL A 416 -24.30 26.45 -11.01
C VAL A 416 -24.53 27.87 -11.51
N GLY A 417 -23.62 28.35 -12.35
CA GLY A 417 -23.68 29.67 -12.95
C GLY A 417 -24.80 29.82 -13.99
N LYS A 418 -25.20 31.07 -14.24
CA LYS A 418 -26.30 31.42 -15.17
C LYS A 418 -26.09 30.98 -16.62
N ASP A 419 -24.84 30.76 -17.03
CA ASP A 419 -24.47 30.38 -18.39
C ASP A 419 -24.09 28.87 -18.51
N ALA A 420 -24.25 28.11 -17.43
CA ALA A 420 -23.88 26.69 -17.37
C ALA A 420 -25.08 25.78 -17.64
N ALA A 421 -25.39 25.52 -18.91
CA ALA A 421 -26.48 24.63 -19.31
C ALA A 421 -26.11 23.15 -19.19
N ASN A 422 -27.11 22.27 -19.08
CA ASN A 422 -26.95 20.81 -19.05
C ASN A 422 -25.92 20.31 -18.00
N VAL A 423 -25.99 20.86 -16.80
CA VAL A 423 -25.12 20.48 -15.68
C VAL A 423 -25.60 19.21 -15.00
N LYS A 424 -24.67 18.34 -14.62
CA LYS A 424 -24.95 17.15 -13.79
C LYS A 424 -24.02 17.10 -12.58
N SER A 425 -24.57 16.97 -11.38
CA SER A 425 -23.76 16.81 -10.17
C SER A 425 -24.36 15.78 -9.23
N ALA A 426 -23.51 14.98 -8.60
CA ALA A 426 -23.90 14.04 -7.56
C ALA A 426 -23.06 14.25 -6.30
N VAL A 427 -23.72 14.42 -5.16
CA VAL A 427 -23.09 14.57 -3.85
C VAL A 427 -23.54 13.42 -2.97
N ARG A 428 -22.58 12.71 -2.38
CA ARG A 428 -22.83 11.63 -1.43
C ARG A 428 -22.01 11.82 -0.17
N CYS A 429 -22.68 11.85 0.98
CA CYS A 429 -22.07 12.00 2.29
C CYS A 429 -22.39 10.77 3.13
N ASP A 430 -21.40 9.92 3.42
CA ASP A 430 -21.57 8.81 4.34
C ASP A 430 -20.82 9.13 5.65
N ALA A 431 -21.49 9.05 6.80
CA ALA A 431 -20.86 9.22 8.10
C ALA A 431 -21.01 7.96 8.95
N LEU A 432 -19.95 7.63 9.71
CA LEU A 432 -19.90 6.50 10.62
C LEU A 432 -19.54 6.98 12.03
N LEU A 433 -20.46 6.80 12.98
CA LEU A 433 -20.25 7.08 14.40
C LEU A 433 -19.83 5.76 15.08
N LEU A 434 -18.67 5.80 15.75
CA LEU A 434 -18.11 4.62 16.43
C LEU A 434 -18.63 4.45 17.87
N ASP A 435 -19.29 5.47 18.42
CA ASP A 435 -19.88 5.47 19.76
C ASP A 435 -20.99 6.54 19.87
N GLU A 436 -21.61 6.63 21.05
CA GLU A 436 -22.74 7.55 21.33
C GLU A 436 -22.34 9.00 21.58
N ILE A 437 -21.07 9.26 21.87
CA ILE A 437 -20.59 10.58 22.28
C ILE A 437 -20.09 11.37 21.06
N SER A 438 -19.58 10.65 20.07
CA SER A 438 -19.04 11.19 18.83
C SER A 438 -20.10 11.91 18.00
N LYS A 439 -19.66 12.91 17.24
CA LYS A 439 -20.58 13.76 16.48
C LYS A 439 -20.18 13.84 15.02
N THR A 440 -21.18 13.99 14.17
CA THR A 440 -21.00 14.31 12.76
C THR A 440 -22.02 15.37 12.35
N ASN A 441 -21.56 16.36 11.59
CA ASN A 441 -22.41 17.41 11.01
C ASN A 441 -22.31 17.36 9.49
N THR A 442 -23.40 17.69 8.80
CA THR A 442 -23.43 17.76 7.33
C THR A 442 -24.08 19.05 6.91
N TYR A 443 -23.31 19.94 6.27
CA TYR A 443 -23.75 21.27 5.79
C TYR A 443 -23.59 21.35 4.26
N PRO A 444 -24.58 20.86 3.49
CA PRO A 444 -24.59 20.97 2.04
C PRO A 444 -25.16 22.33 1.61
N TYR A 445 -24.48 23.00 0.69
CA TYR A 445 -24.96 24.21 0.03
C TYR A 445 -25.13 23.96 -1.46
N MET A 446 -26.28 24.33 -2.00
CA MET A 446 -26.60 24.23 -3.42
C MET A 446 -27.11 25.58 -3.90
N GLU A 447 -26.37 26.21 -4.79
CA GLU A 447 -26.69 27.52 -5.37
C GLU A 447 -26.88 27.34 -6.86
N LEU A 448 -28.14 27.26 -7.30
CA LEU A 448 -28.49 26.91 -8.67
C LEU A 448 -29.09 28.13 -9.37
N HIS A 449 -28.41 28.64 -10.39
CA HIS A 449 -28.92 29.73 -11.22
C HIS A 449 -29.42 29.26 -12.60
N ARG A 450 -29.74 27.97 -12.72
CA ARG A 450 -30.22 27.28 -13.93
C ARG A 450 -31.24 26.22 -13.59
N GLU A 451 -32.32 26.16 -14.37
CA GLU A 451 -33.43 25.21 -14.18
C GLU A 451 -33.15 23.84 -14.79
N ASP A 452 -32.28 23.76 -15.80
CA ASP A 452 -31.90 22.51 -16.50
C ASP A 452 -30.77 21.74 -15.81
N ALA A 453 -30.34 22.17 -14.62
CA ALA A 453 -29.31 21.53 -13.82
C ALA A 453 -29.87 20.30 -13.08
N HIS A 454 -29.19 19.16 -13.22
CA HIS A 454 -29.56 17.92 -12.54
C HIS A 454 -28.60 17.65 -11.38
N ILE A 455 -29.05 17.91 -10.16
CA ILE A 455 -28.24 17.80 -8.95
C ILE A 455 -28.86 16.77 -8.00
N THR A 456 -28.08 15.80 -7.56
CA THR A 456 -28.49 14.83 -6.53
C THR A 456 -27.64 14.99 -5.28
N HIS A 457 -28.27 14.91 -4.11
CA HIS A 457 -27.58 14.88 -2.82
C HIS A 457 -28.15 13.77 -1.93
N GLU A 458 -27.27 12.89 -1.50
CA GLU A 458 -27.54 11.81 -0.55
C GLU A 458 -26.65 11.98 0.69
N ALA A 459 -27.24 11.86 1.87
CA ALA A 459 -26.50 11.83 3.12
C ALA A 459 -26.99 10.68 3.99
N THR A 460 -26.07 9.85 4.49
CA THR A 460 -26.35 8.71 5.36
C THR A 460 -25.46 8.78 6.59
N VAL A 461 -26.07 8.63 7.76
CA VAL A 461 -25.35 8.50 9.03
C VAL A 461 -25.63 7.11 9.57
N GLY A 462 -24.57 6.31 9.76
CA GLY A 462 -24.62 5.01 10.41
C GLY A 462 -23.93 5.06 11.77
N LYS A 463 -24.48 4.36 12.75
CA LYS A 463 -23.75 3.93 13.95
C LYS A 463 -23.33 2.48 13.72
N ILE A 464 -22.17 2.09 14.23
CA ILE A 464 -21.80 0.67 14.21
C ILE A 464 -22.80 -0.12 15.05
N GLY A 465 -23.41 -1.13 14.43
CA GLY A 465 -24.37 -1.98 15.11
C GLY A 465 -23.69 -2.93 16.07
N GLU A 466 -24.27 -3.11 17.27
CA GLU A 466 -23.81 -4.14 18.22
C GLU A 466 -23.79 -5.53 17.58
N GLU A 467 -24.74 -5.80 16.66
CA GLU A 467 -24.79 -7.06 15.90
C GLU A 467 -23.59 -7.26 14.97
N GLU A 468 -23.09 -6.19 14.33
CA GLU A 468 -21.94 -6.25 13.42
C GLU A 468 -20.65 -6.54 14.20
N LEU A 469 -20.48 -5.84 15.33
CA LEU A 469 -19.38 -6.09 16.26
C LEU A 469 -19.46 -7.48 16.86
N PHE A 470 -20.62 -7.87 17.39
CA PHE A 470 -20.86 -9.18 17.95
C PHE A 470 -20.59 -10.29 16.92
N TYR A 471 -21.01 -10.10 15.67
CA TYR A 471 -20.74 -11.06 14.61
C TYR A 471 -19.24 -11.23 14.38
N LEU A 472 -18.50 -10.13 14.23
CA LEU A 472 -17.05 -10.16 14.01
C LEU A 472 -16.29 -10.72 15.22
N MET A 473 -16.70 -10.37 16.43
CA MET A 473 -16.15 -10.91 17.68
C MET A 473 -16.44 -12.40 17.84
N SER A 474 -17.62 -12.87 17.43
CA SER A 474 -17.96 -14.30 17.41
C SER A 474 -17.06 -15.11 16.46
N ARG A 475 -16.37 -14.44 15.52
CA ARG A 475 -15.36 -15.01 14.63
C ARG A 475 -13.94 -14.92 15.18
N GLY A 476 -13.77 -14.52 16.43
CA GLY A 476 -12.48 -14.52 17.14
C GLY A 476 -11.68 -13.23 17.01
N LEU A 477 -12.28 -12.15 16.49
CA LEU A 477 -11.69 -10.82 16.55
C LEU A 477 -11.91 -10.21 17.93
N SER A 478 -10.94 -9.44 18.44
CA SER A 478 -11.24 -8.54 19.55
C SER A 478 -12.23 -7.46 19.10
N GLU A 479 -12.91 -6.80 20.04
CA GLU A 479 -13.78 -5.67 19.75
C GLU A 479 -13.04 -4.57 18.96
N GLU A 480 -11.80 -4.27 19.36
CA GLU A 480 -10.91 -3.35 18.64
C GLU A 480 -10.61 -3.79 17.20
N GLU A 481 -10.33 -5.07 16.98
CA GLU A 481 -10.06 -5.61 15.65
C GLU A 481 -11.31 -5.62 14.77
N ALA A 482 -12.48 -5.92 15.36
CA ALA A 482 -13.77 -5.85 14.69
C ALA A 482 -14.07 -4.41 14.24
N MET A 483 -13.95 -3.45 15.17
CA MET A 483 -14.11 -2.02 14.93
C MET A 483 -13.20 -1.53 13.80
N THR A 484 -11.90 -1.85 13.89
CA THR A 484 -10.91 -1.51 12.87
C THR A 484 -11.28 -2.10 11.51
N THR A 485 -11.78 -3.34 11.47
CA THR A 485 -12.19 -4.01 10.23
C THR A 485 -13.36 -3.28 9.56
N ILE A 486 -14.36 -2.86 10.34
CA ILE A 486 -15.51 -2.08 9.83
C ILE A 486 -15.03 -0.74 9.27
N VAL A 487 -14.21 0.00 10.02
CA VAL A 487 -13.63 1.29 9.58
C VAL A 487 -12.83 1.14 8.30
N LEU A 488 -11.96 0.12 8.21
CA LEU A 488 -11.17 -0.17 7.00
C LEU A 488 -12.05 -0.50 5.79
N GLY A 489 -13.16 -1.21 5.99
CA GLY A 489 -14.14 -1.46 4.94
C GLY A 489 -14.85 -0.18 4.48
N PHE A 490 -15.18 0.70 5.43
CA PHE A 490 -15.85 1.97 5.15
C PHE A 490 -14.99 2.92 4.31
N ILE A 491 -13.68 2.99 4.59
CA ILE A 491 -12.72 3.85 3.88
C ILE A 491 -11.98 3.13 2.73
N ASP A 492 -12.37 1.90 2.38
CA ASP A 492 -11.80 1.11 1.29
C ASP A 492 -11.73 1.87 -0.06
N PRO A 493 -12.69 2.76 -0.43
CA PRO A 493 -12.55 3.60 -1.63
C PRO A 493 -11.26 4.43 -1.65
N LEU A 494 -10.78 4.92 -0.50
CA LEU A 494 -9.50 5.63 -0.41
C LEU A 494 -8.34 4.69 -0.72
N ALA A 495 -8.35 3.51 -0.12
CA ALA A 495 -7.28 2.54 -0.27
C ALA A 495 -7.18 2.06 -1.73
N LYS A 496 -8.32 1.92 -2.43
CA LYS A 496 -8.38 1.56 -3.85
C LYS A 496 -7.93 2.68 -4.78
N ALA A 497 -8.03 3.94 -4.36
CA ALA A 497 -7.54 5.08 -5.13
C ALA A 497 -6.00 5.20 -5.13
N LEU A 498 -5.33 4.49 -4.22
CA LEU A 498 -3.88 4.52 -4.06
C LEU A 498 -3.21 3.32 -4.76
N PRO A 499 -1.97 3.50 -5.24
CA PRO A 499 -1.07 2.40 -5.49
C PRO A 499 -0.96 1.52 -4.26
N LEU A 500 -0.79 0.23 -4.53
CA LEU A 500 -0.81 -0.81 -3.52
C LEU A 500 0.20 -0.53 -2.40
N GLU A 501 1.38 0.00 -2.74
CA GLU A 501 2.42 0.37 -1.79
C GLU A 501 1.93 1.39 -0.75
N TYR A 502 1.17 2.40 -1.17
CA TYR A 502 0.63 3.43 -0.29
C TYR A 502 -0.65 3.02 0.42
N SER A 503 -1.45 2.14 -0.21
CA SER A 503 -2.65 1.59 0.43
C SER A 503 -2.33 0.78 1.69
N ILE A 504 -1.17 0.10 1.71
CA ILE A 504 -0.69 -0.65 2.87
C ILE A 504 -0.36 0.31 4.01
N GLU A 505 0.34 1.41 3.70
CA GLU A 505 0.73 2.39 4.71
C GLU A 505 -0.48 3.14 5.27
N LEU A 506 -1.42 3.55 4.41
CA LEU A 506 -2.70 4.12 4.84
C LEU A 506 -3.43 3.20 5.84
N LYS A 507 -3.55 1.91 5.52
CA LYS A 507 -4.21 0.93 6.42
C LYS A 507 -3.49 0.82 7.77
N ARG A 508 -2.16 0.92 7.80
CA ARG A 508 -1.38 0.95 9.05
C ARG A 508 -1.65 2.23 9.84
N LEU A 509 -1.66 3.40 9.18
CA LEU A 509 -1.93 4.68 9.83
C LEU A 509 -3.32 4.71 10.49
N ILE A 510 -4.36 4.26 9.77
CA ILE A 510 -5.72 4.16 10.34
C ILE A 510 -5.76 3.20 11.53
N LYS A 511 -5.12 2.02 11.41
CA LYS A 511 -5.08 1.05 12.52
C LYS A 511 -4.45 1.67 13.77
N LEU A 512 -3.35 2.42 13.64
CA LEU A 512 -2.69 3.11 14.74
C LEU A 512 -3.56 4.19 15.39
N ASP A 513 -4.28 4.98 14.58
CA ASP A 513 -5.12 6.08 15.10
C ASP A 513 -6.39 5.54 15.76
N THR A 514 -6.92 4.43 15.23
CA THR A 514 -8.07 3.72 15.81
C THR A 514 -7.67 3.02 17.11
N SER A 515 -6.49 2.36 17.17
CA SER A 515 -6.00 1.65 18.36
C SER A 515 -5.55 2.58 19.48
N ASN A 516 -4.77 3.64 19.18
CA ASN A 516 -4.26 4.57 20.20
C ASN A 516 -5.34 5.52 20.76
N SER A 517 -6.53 5.52 20.16
CA SER A 517 -7.71 6.21 20.69
C SER A 517 -8.66 5.24 21.42
N ILE A 518 -8.30 3.96 21.57
CA ILE A 518 -8.95 2.94 22.42
C ILE A 518 -8.07 2.80 23.67
N GLY A 519 -8.25 3.70 24.64
CA GLY A 519 -7.50 3.70 25.89
C GLY A 519 -8.10 4.68 26.87
#